data_AF-A0A353W285-F1
#
_entry.id   AF-A0A353W285-F1
#
_cell.length_a   1.000
_cell.length_b   1.000
_cell.length_c   1.000
_cell.angle_alpha   90.00
_cell.angle_beta   90.00
_cell.angle_gamma   90.00
#
_symmetry.space_group_name_H-M   'P 1'
#
loop_
_entity.id
_entity.type
_entity.pdbx_description
1 polymer ?
#
loop_
_entity_poly.entity_id
_entity_poly.type
_entity_poly.pdbx_seq_one_letter_code
_entity_poly.pdbx_strand_id
1 'polypeptide(L)'
;MIKQRSSGILMHISSLPGDYGIGDFGKEAYRFVDFLIKAKQRNWQILPLGITGYGDSPYQSFSAFAGNPYFIDLNEFIDSGFLDKQELKEIFLGSNPHKVDYAALYNNKMTILKKAYLNSYEYIKEELRSFYCDQEDWIREFALFMTIKS
;
A
#
# COMPACT_ATOMS: atom_id res chain seq x y z
N MET A 1 -8.57 -30.14 -17.18
CA MET A 1 -8.57 -28.71 -17.58
C MET A 1 -7.48 -28.52 -18.63
N ILE A 2 -7.82 -28.12 -19.86
CA ILE A 2 -6.81 -27.80 -20.87
C ILE A 2 -6.16 -26.46 -20.48
N LYS A 3 -4.87 -26.46 -20.15
CA LYS A 3 -4.12 -25.22 -19.90
C LYS A 3 -4.00 -24.45 -21.21
N GLN A 4 -4.68 -23.32 -21.34
CA GLN A 4 -4.40 -22.38 -22.41
C GLN A 4 -2.99 -21.80 -22.20
N ARG A 5 -2.21 -21.69 -23.28
CA ARG A 5 -0.89 -21.05 -23.22
C ARG A 5 -1.06 -19.56 -22.88
N SER A 6 -0.41 -19.11 -21.82
CA SER A 6 -0.41 -17.71 -21.37
C SER A 6 0.99 -17.26 -20.98
N SER A 7 1.24 -15.96 -21.03
CA SER A 7 2.45 -15.32 -20.49
C SER A 7 2.08 -14.25 -19.46
N GLY A 8 3.06 -13.80 -18.70
CA GLY A 8 2.89 -12.79 -17.67
C GLY A 8 4.23 -12.22 -17.19
N ILE A 9 4.16 -11.24 -16.31
CA ILE A 9 5.32 -10.58 -15.71
C ILE A 9 5.23 -10.71 -14.19
N LEU A 10 6.37 -11.03 -13.57
CA LEU A 10 6.57 -10.92 -12.13
C LEU A 10 7.10 -9.51 -11.83
N MET A 11 6.32 -8.71 -11.10
CA MET A 11 6.71 -7.37 -10.66
C MET A 11 6.01 -7.08 -9.34
N HIS A 12 6.75 -6.80 -8.27
CA HIS A 12 6.12 -6.45 -7.00
C HIS A 12 5.63 -4.99 -6.99
N ILE A 13 4.61 -4.68 -6.18
CA ILE A 13 4.05 -3.33 -6.08
C ILE A 13 5.12 -2.32 -5.65
N SER A 14 5.98 -2.71 -4.71
CA SER A 14 7.10 -1.87 -4.25
C SER A 14 8.09 -1.45 -5.33
N SER A 15 8.11 -2.17 -6.46
CA SER A 15 9.02 -1.94 -7.59
C SER A 15 8.40 -1.08 -8.68
N LEU A 16 7.11 -0.75 -8.57
CA LEU A 16 6.51 0.25 -9.45
C LEU A 16 7.15 1.62 -9.17
N PRO A 17 7.27 2.48 -10.20
CA PRO A 17 7.65 3.87 -9.96
C PRO A 17 6.59 4.54 -9.07
N GLY A 18 7.03 5.45 -8.19
CA GLY A 18 6.14 6.17 -7.29
C GLY A 18 6.79 7.42 -6.74
N ASP A 19 5.99 8.46 -6.50
CA ASP A 19 6.47 9.78 -6.04
C ASP A 19 6.76 9.80 -4.52
N TYR A 20 6.28 8.80 -3.79
CA TYR A 20 6.27 8.76 -2.32
C TYR A 20 7.16 7.64 -1.74
N GLY A 21 8.33 7.43 -2.37
CA GLY A 21 9.40 6.56 -1.87
C GLY A 21 9.26 5.07 -2.16
N ILE A 22 8.09 4.63 -2.60
CA ILE A 22 7.77 3.24 -2.94
C ILE A 22 6.62 3.22 -3.95
N GLY A 23 6.57 2.19 -4.80
CA GLY A 23 5.39 1.95 -5.62
C GLY A 23 4.16 1.58 -4.77
N ASP A 24 2.98 1.96 -5.24
CA ASP A 24 1.70 1.83 -4.55
C ASP A 24 0.59 1.37 -5.50
N PHE A 25 -0.64 1.27 -4.99
CA PHE A 25 -1.84 0.95 -5.79
C PHE A 25 -2.46 2.17 -6.49
N GLY A 26 -1.65 3.19 -6.78
CA GLY A 26 -2.06 4.39 -7.49
C GLY A 26 -1.91 4.30 -9.00
N LYS A 27 -1.78 5.47 -9.63
CA LYS A 27 -1.72 5.64 -11.10
C LYS A 27 -0.72 4.73 -11.80
N GLU A 28 0.46 4.50 -11.22
CA GLU A 28 1.50 3.69 -11.87
C GLU A 28 1.16 2.20 -11.88
N ALA A 29 0.36 1.69 -10.93
CA ALA A 29 -0.20 0.34 -10.99
C ALA A 29 -1.16 0.19 -12.17
N TYR A 30 -2.06 1.16 -12.38
CA TYR A 30 -2.96 1.19 -13.55
C TYR A 30 -2.17 1.26 -14.86
N ARG A 31 -1.15 2.13 -14.94
CA ARG A 31 -0.28 2.22 -16.13
C ARG A 31 0.48 0.92 -16.40
N PHE A 32 0.87 0.20 -15.35
CA PHE A 32 1.50 -1.11 -15.51
C PHE A 32 0.51 -2.15 -16.06
N VAL A 33 -0.74 -2.14 -15.60
CA VAL A 33 -1.81 -2.98 -16.17
C VAL A 33 -2.05 -2.63 -17.65
N ASP A 34 -2.12 -1.35 -18.00
CA ASP A 34 -2.24 -0.91 -19.41
C ASP A 34 -1.07 -1.40 -20.25
N PHE A 35 0.16 -1.37 -19.70
CA PHE A 35 1.33 -1.93 -20.35
C PHE A 35 1.20 -3.43 -20.57
N LEU A 36 0.74 -4.20 -19.57
CA LEU A 36 0.51 -5.64 -19.71
C LEU A 36 -0.48 -5.95 -20.84
N ILE A 37 -1.58 -5.20 -20.91
CA ILE A 37 -2.59 -5.33 -21.98
C ILE A 37 -1.96 -5.07 -23.35
N LYS A 38 -1.23 -3.95 -23.50
CA LYS A 38 -0.55 -3.60 -24.77
C LYS A 38 0.49 -4.64 -25.17
N ALA A 39 1.20 -5.19 -24.20
CA ALA A 39 2.19 -6.25 -24.40
C ALA A 39 1.57 -7.66 -24.52
N LYS A 40 0.23 -7.79 -24.51
CA LYS A 40 -0.53 -9.05 -24.57
C LYS A 40 -0.16 -10.04 -23.45
N GLN A 41 0.29 -9.53 -22.31
CA GLN A 41 0.50 -10.32 -21.11
C GLN A 41 -0.85 -10.57 -20.43
N ARG A 42 -1.06 -11.80 -19.93
CA ARG A 42 -2.34 -12.21 -19.32
C ARG A 42 -2.27 -12.34 -17.81
N ASN A 43 -1.07 -12.36 -17.24
CA ASN A 43 -0.86 -12.53 -15.81
C ASN A 43 0.10 -11.48 -15.27
N TRP A 44 -0.23 -10.94 -14.10
CA TRP A 44 0.68 -10.16 -13.27
C TRP A 44 0.90 -10.95 -11.98
N GLN A 45 2.12 -11.43 -11.78
CA GLN A 45 2.50 -12.09 -10.55
C GLN A 45 3.12 -11.07 -9.59
N ILE A 46 2.71 -11.13 -8.33
CA ILE A 46 3.22 -10.31 -7.22
C ILE A 46 3.73 -11.22 -6.09
N LEU A 47 4.63 -10.68 -5.27
CA LEU A 47 5.00 -11.26 -3.97
C LEU A 47 3.86 -11.00 -2.94
N PRO A 48 3.91 -11.58 -1.74
CA PRO A 48 2.89 -11.33 -0.72
C PRO A 48 2.77 -9.84 -0.35
N LEU A 49 1.53 -9.39 -0.14
CA LEU A 49 1.20 -7.98 0.14
C LEU A 49 1.13 -7.65 1.64
N GLY A 50 1.57 -8.58 2.49
CA GLY A 50 1.46 -8.45 3.94
C GLY A 50 2.33 -7.34 4.53
N ILE A 51 1.96 -6.89 5.73
CA ILE A 51 2.75 -5.91 6.50
C ILE A 51 4.10 -6.50 6.82
N THR A 52 5.16 -5.86 6.32
CA THR A 52 6.53 -6.32 6.53
C THR A 52 7.04 -5.97 7.93
N GLY A 53 7.80 -6.89 8.51
CA GLY A 53 8.52 -6.66 9.76
C GLY A 53 9.97 -6.23 9.59
N TYR A 54 10.77 -6.46 10.64
CA TYR A 54 12.21 -6.19 10.60
C TYR A 54 12.87 -7.00 9.47
N GLY A 55 13.57 -6.31 8.56
CA GLY A 55 14.19 -6.90 7.36
C GLY A 55 13.35 -6.79 6.09
N ASP A 56 12.17 -6.14 6.15
CA ASP A 56 11.36 -5.72 5.00
C ASP A 56 10.94 -6.86 4.05
N SER A 57 10.99 -8.10 4.54
CA SER A 57 10.66 -9.29 3.76
C SER A 57 9.15 -9.47 3.65
N PRO A 58 8.57 -9.54 2.43
CA PRO A 58 7.14 -9.79 2.24
C PRO A 58 6.71 -11.19 2.73
N TYR A 59 7.66 -12.09 2.97
CA TYR A 59 7.41 -13.43 3.50
C TYR A 59 7.38 -13.49 5.04
N GLN A 60 7.72 -12.39 5.71
CA GLN A 60 7.71 -12.29 7.18
C GLN A 60 6.71 -11.22 7.62
N SER A 61 5.42 -11.56 7.47
CA SER A 61 4.32 -10.66 7.80
C SER A 61 3.83 -10.82 9.25
N PHE A 62 3.33 -9.73 9.84
CA PHE A 62 2.64 -9.77 11.14
C PHE A 62 1.22 -10.34 11.07
N SER A 63 0.68 -10.47 9.86
CA SER A 63 -0.66 -11.02 9.64
C SER A 63 -0.71 -11.78 8.32
N ALA A 64 -1.47 -12.87 8.30
CA ALA A 64 -1.80 -13.58 7.07
C ALA A 64 -2.87 -12.87 6.22
N PHE A 65 -3.54 -11.85 6.79
CA PHE A 65 -4.69 -11.17 6.19
C PHE A 65 -4.43 -9.70 5.88
N ALA A 66 -3.73 -8.98 6.77
CA ALA A 66 -3.58 -7.54 6.66
C ALA A 66 -2.63 -7.16 5.50
N GLY A 67 -3.05 -6.19 4.69
CA GLY A 67 -2.21 -5.58 3.65
C GLY A 67 -1.20 -4.57 4.20
N ASN A 68 -0.13 -4.33 3.45
CA ASN A 68 0.92 -3.37 3.81
C ASN A 68 0.48 -1.91 3.56
N PRO A 69 0.41 -1.05 4.60
CA PRO A 69 0.04 0.36 4.46
C PRO A 69 0.96 1.15 3.52
N TYR A 70 2.18 0.67 3.25
CA TYR A 70 3.10 1.34 2.33
C TYR A 70 2.60 1.37 0.89
N PHE A 71 1.64 0.51 0.50
CA PHE A 71 1.09 0.48 -0.85
C PHE A 71 -0.17 1.33 -1.03
N ILE A 72 -0.57 2.10 -0.02
CA ILE A 72 -1.68 3.05 -0.13
C ILE A 72 -1.23 4.25 -0.97
N ASP A 73 -2.04 4.61 -1.98
CA ASP A 73 -1.84 5.79 -2.83
C ASP A 73 -2.18 7.07 -2.05
N LEU A 74 -1.18 7.92 -1.82
CA LEU A 74 -1.38 9.18 -1.11
C LEU A 74 -2.08 10.23 -1.98
N ASN A 75 -2.07 10.10 -3.31
CA ASN A 75 -2.75 11.05 -4.19
C ASN A 75 -4.27 11.01 -4.00
N GLU A 76 -4.85 9.85 -3.69
CA GLU A 76 -6.29 9.73 -3.43
C GLU A 76 -6.73 10.61 -2.25
N PHE A 77 -5.90 10.70 -1.20
CA PHE A 77 -6.16 11.59 -0.07
C PHE A 77 -5.91 13.06 -0.40
N ILE A 78 -4.96 13.37 -1.31
CA ILE A 78 -4.73 14.75 -1.79
C ILE A 78 -5.93 15.22 -2.62
N ASP A 79 -6.38 14.39 -3.57
CA ASP A 79 -7.50 14.70 -4.46
C ASP A 79 -8.81 14.87 -3.67
N SER A 80 -8.95 14.15 -2.56
CA SER A 80 -10.06 14.28 -1.62
C SER A 80 -9.91 15.42 -0.60
N GLY A 81 -8.80 16.15 -0.60
CA GLY A 81 -8.53 17.27 0.31
C GLY A 81 -8.16 16.87 1.73
N PHE A 82 -7.84 15.60 1.99
CA PHE A 82 -7.43 15.10 3.32
C PHE A 82 -5.93 15.24 3.58
N LEU A 83 -5.11 15.41 2.55
CA LEU A 83 -3.69 15.72 2.64
C LEU A 83 -3.32 16.91 1.76
N ASP A 84 -2.36 17.73 2.18
CA ASP A 84 -1.77 18.77 1.34
C ASP A 84 -0.51 18.26 0.65
N LYS A 85 -0.50 18.37 -0.68
CA LYS A 85 0.64 18.01 -1.51
C LYS A 85 1.92 18.79 -1.18
N GLN A 86 1.82 20.05 -0.73
CA GLN A 86 3.01 20.83 -0.40
C GLN A 86 3.66 20.33 0.89
N GLU A 87 2.88 20.03 1.92
CA GLU A 87 3.39 19.45 3.16
C GLU A 87 4.09 18.11 2.91
N LEU A 88 3.54 17.27 2.02
CA LEU A 88 4.16 15.97 1.70
C LEU A 88 5.55 16.10 1.05
N LYS A 89 5.83 17.19 0.33
CA LYS A 89 7.17 17.41 -0.26
C LYS A 89 8.25 17.69 0.78
N GLU A 90 7.86 18.17 1.97
CA GLU A 90 8.78 18.46 3.06
C GLU A 90 9.13 17.18 3.85
N ILE A 91 8.37 16.10 3.67
CA ILE A 91 8.56 14.85 4.38
C ILE A 91 9.48 13.92 3.58
N PHE A 92 10.58 13.49 4.21
CA PHE A 92 11.52 12.57 3.58
C PHE A 92 10.96 11.14 3.53
N LEU A 93 10.63 10.67 2.32
CA LEU A 93 10.19 9.29 2.05
C LEU A 93 11.24 8.46 1.28
N GLY A 94 12.44 9.00 1.11
CA GLY A 94 13.49 8.44 0.27
C GLY A 94 13.80 9.33 -0.93
N SER A 95 14.99 9.17 -1.49
CA SER A 95 15.50 9.99 -2.60
C SER A 95 15.95 9.19 -3.82
N ASN A 96 16.08 7.87 -3.70
CA ASN A 96 16.58 7.02 -4.78
C ASN A 96 15.41 6.40 -5.57
N PRO A 97 15.22 6.75 -6.86
CA PRO A 97 14.13 6.21 -7.67
C PRO A 97 14.28 4.70 -7.99
N HIS A 98 15.44 4.10 -7.73
CA HIS A 98 15.72 2.69 -8.01
C HIS A 98 15.77 1.81 -6.76
N LYS A 99 15.59 2.38 -5.57
CA LYS A 99 15.66 1.63 -4.31
C LYS A 99 14.75 2.25 -3.25
N VAL A 100 13.92 1.40 -2.67
CA VAL A 100 13.06 1.76 -1.53
C VAL A 100 13.91 1.98 -0.28
N ASP A 101 13.67 3.10 0.40
CA ASP A 101 14.20 3.40 1.74
C ASP A 101 13.13 3.06 2.79
N TYR A 102 13.09 1.79 3.20
CA TYR A 102 12.10 1.31 4.16
C TYR A 102 12.23 1.99 5.54
N ALA A 103 13.41 2.46 5.92
CA ALA A 103 13.60 3.19 7.17
C ALA A 103 12.90 4.56 7.11
N ALA A 104 13.02 5.28 5.99
CA ALA A 104 12.30 6.53 5.78
C ALA A 104 10.77 6.32 5.79
N LEU A 105 10.28 5.26 5.14
CA LEU A 105 8.85 4.92 5.14
C LEU A 105 8.34 4.56 6.53
N TYR A 106 9.09 3.76 7.28
CA TYR A 106 8.73 3.38 8.65
C TYR A 106 8.58 4.60 9.56
N ASN A 107 9.51 5.54 9.48
CA ASN A 107 9.51 6.73 10.33
C ASN A 107 8.41 7.74 9.96
N ASN A 108 8.08 7.87 8.66
CA ASN A 108 7.30 9.01 8.18
C ASN A 108 5.94 8.64 7.59
N LYS A 109 5.81 7.51 6.88
CA LYS A 109 4.60 7.18 6.12
C LYS A 109 3.40 6.90 7.04
N MET A 110 3.61 6.26 8.18
CA MET A 110 2.54 6.00 9.15
C MET A 110 1.99 7.31 9.76
N THR A 111 2.84 8.31 9.99
CA THR A 111 2.43 9.64 10.48
C THR A 111 1.55 10.35 9.46
N ILE A 112 1.90 10.26 8.17
CA ILE A 112 1.07 10.80 7.07
C ILE A 112 -0.30 10.12 7.03
N LEU A 113 -0.34 8.78 7.07
CA LEU A 113 -1.61 8.03 7.03
C LEU A 113 -2.49 8.33 8.26
N LYS A 114 -1.89 8.52 9.43
CA LYS A 114 -2.62 8.96 10.62
C LYS A 114 -3.22 10.36 10.43
N LYS A 115 -2.51 11.29 9.80
CA LYS A 115 -3.03 12.62 9.46
C LYS A 115 -4.20 12.51 8.48
N ALA A 116 -4.07 11.70 7.43
CA ALA A 116 -5.16 11.45 6.47
C ALA A 116 -6.41 10.91 7.17
N TYR A 117 -6.24 9.91 8.05
CA TYR A 117 -7.33 9.37 8.86
C TYR A 117 -8.02 10.43 9.74
N LEU A 118 -7.26 11.25 10.45
CA LEU A 118 -7.85 12.29 11.32
C LEU A 118 -8.64 13.33 10.52
N ASN A 119 -8.15 13.68 9.33
CA ASN A 119 -8.82 14.65 8.45
C ASN A 119 -10.05 14.06 7.75
N SER A 120 -10.09 12.75 7.52
CA SER A 120 -11.19 12.08 6.82
C SER A 120 -12.22 11.43 7.76
N TYR A 121 -11.91 11.24 9.05
CA TYR A 121 -12.68 10.41 9.97
C TYR A 121 -14.19 10.68 9.96
N GLU A 122 -14.60 11.96 10.07
CA GLU A 122 -16.02 12.31 10.11
C GLU A 122 -16.78 11.95 8.82
N TYR A 123 -16.07 11.90 7.68
CA TYR A 123 -16.63 11.54 6.38
C TYR A 123 -16.72 10.03 6.18
N ILE A 124 -15.79 9.26 6.76
CA ILE A 124 -15.66 7.81 6.51
C ILE A 124 -16.13 6.92 7.66
N LYS A 125 -16.50 7.48 8.82
CA LYS A 125 -16.77 6.70 10.05
C LYS A 125 -17.80 5.57 9.88
N GLU A 126 -18.85 5.78 9.09
CA GLU A 126 -19.88 4.76 8.87
C GLU A 126 -19.38 3.63 7.96
N GLU A 127 -18.65 3.96 6.89
CA GLU A 127 -18.03 2.97 6.00
C GLU A 127 -16.95 2.19 6.74
N LEU A 128 -16.11 2.87 7.54
CA LEU A 128 -15.10 2.24 8.37
C LEU A 128 -15.73 1.30 9.40
N ARG A 129 -16.86 1.68 10.01
CA ARG A 129 -17.60 0.81 10.92
C ARG A 129 -18.17 -0.42 10.21
N SER A 130 -18.75 -0.24 9.01
CA SER A 130 -19.23 -1.37 8.21
C SER A 130 -18.10 -2.33 7.88
N PHE A 131 -16.97 -1.82 7.39
CA PHE A 131 -15.80 -2.61 7.08
C PHE A 131 -15.26 -3.34 8.31
N TYR A 132 -15.21 -2.68 9.47
CA TYR A 132 -14.79 -3.33 10.72
C TYR A 132 -15.71 -4.50 11.08
N CYS A 133 -17.03 -4.33 10.98
CA CYS A 133 -17.99 -5.41 11.25
C CYS A 133 -17.84 -6.56 10.23
N ASP A 134 -17.65 -6.25 8.95
CA ASP A 134 -17.50 -7.25 7.89
C ASP A 134 -16.19 -8.05 8.00
N GLN A 135 -15.17 -7.48 8.65
CA GLN A 135 -13.84 -8.08 8.83
C GLN A 135 -13.52 -8.45 10.28
N GLU A 136 -14.54 -8.51 11.15
CA GLU A 136 -14.37 -8.66 12.61
C GLU A 136 -13.51 -9.89 12.98
N ASP A 137 -13.63 -10.97 12.20
CA ASP A 137 -12.93 -12.25 12.38
C ASP A 137 -11.40 -12.14 12.48
N TRP A 138 -10.79 -11.12 11.87
CA TRP A 138 -9.34 -10.95 11.90
C TRP A 138 -8.89 -9.53 12.26
N ILE A 139 -9.68 -8.50 11.95
CA ILE A 139 -9.23 -7.11 12.06
C ILE A 139 -9.06 -6.68 13.52
N ARG A 140 -9.89 -7.19 14.44
CA ARG A 140 -9.87 -6.82 15.86
C ARG A 140 -8.57 -7.28 16.53
N GLU A 141 -8.25 -8.56 16.38
CA GLU A 141 -7.02 -9.15 16.94
C GLU A 141 -5.77 -8.54 16.31
N PHE A 142 -5.80 -8.31 14.99
CA PHE A 142 -4.72 -7.63 14.28
C PHE A 142 -4.50 -6.20 14.80
N ALA A 143 -5.56 -5.39 14.91
CA ALA A 143 -5.46 -4.02 15.40
C ALA A 143 -4.95 -3.97 16.85
N LEU A 144 -5.46 -4.84 17.73
CA LEU A 144 -5.02 -4.93 19.11
C LEU A 144 -3.54 -5.29 19.21
N PHE A 145 -3.09 -6.29 18.45
CA PHE A 145 -1.68 -6.68 18.37
C PHE A 145 -0.79 -5.50 17.95
N MET A 146 -1.20 -4.78 16.90
CA MET A 146 -0.44 -3.63 16.40
C MET A 146 -0.40 -2.47 17.40
N THR A 147 -1.48 -2.22 18.15
CA THR A 147 -1.53 -1.20 19.22
C THR A 147 -0.65 -1.56 20.43
N ILE A 148 -0.58 -2.84 20.82
CA ILE A 148 0.27 -3.26 21.95
C ILE A 148 1.75 -3.20 21.57
N LYS A 149 2.05 -3.48 20.30
CA LYS A 149 3.41 -3.49 19.78
C LYS A 149 4.01 -2.10 19.54
N SER A 150 3.17 -1.11 19.21
CA SER A 150 3.55 0.23 18.76
C SER A 150 4.20 1.09 19.85
#